data_AF-A0AAW6PHG0-F1
#
_entry.id   AF-A0AAW6PHG0-F1
#
_cell.length_a   1.000
_cell.length_b   1.000
_cell.length_c   1.000
_cell.angle_alpha   90.00
_cell.angle_beta   90.00
_cell.angle_gamma   90.00
#
_symmetry.space_group_name_H-M   'P 1'
#
loop_
_entity.id
_entity.type
_entity.pdbx_description
1 polymer ?
#
loop_
_entity_poly.entity_id
_entity_poly.type
_entity_poly.pdbx_seq_one_letter_code
_entity_poly.pdbx_strand_id
1 'polypeptide(L)'
;MKTQTGPADQAAVAEAVNDMLKAISASLLMEQVLAPRYEFTPKDTGPKEGFNYGPEGYQTGGTNLGVNETTGQFHVEINGLTTPQSTEATRICKEDLNEVVTSFLQDKTVLERGLFDKENTLPEELTQLRMGKIVRERYPDLSDVDQEAIRQHAIAAMNITQQAKLALAQADANGSDNVQGSTALLDGVRKFVNVRELDIDLIDRINPFDAAYAVLGKAMDEKSLRQVQASIAAKKVSIPEDEARELAKRALQFKNERGRLPDINSADAWEKRMAEGVAALARYRAQAKAAQGESANG
;
A
#
# COMPACT_ATOMS: atom_id res chain seq x y z
N MET A 1 -21.58 26.71 -27.73
CA MET A 1 -22.09 26.93 -26.36
C MET A 1 -21.03 26.39 -25.41
N LYS A 2 -20.18 27.25 -24.83
CA LYS A 2 -19.19 26.82 -23.83
C LYS A 2 -19.93 26.78 -22.49
N THR A 3 -20.25 25.59 -22.00
CA THR A 3 -20.74 25.41 -20.63
C THR A 3 -19.59 25.71 -19.67
N GLN A 4 -19.53 26.96 -19.20
CA GLN A 4 -18.77 27.30 -18.01
C GLN A 4 -19.48 26.65 -16.82
N THR A 5 -18.96 25.53 -16.33
CA THR A 5 -19.26 25.02 -14.99
C THR A 5 -18.85 26.08 -13.98
N GLY A 6 -19.80 26.59 -13.19
CA GLY A 6 -19.54 27.68 -12.24
C GLY A 6 -18.76 27.20 -11.00
N PRO A 7 -18.22 28.13 -10.19
CA PRO A 7 -17.55 27.78 -8.93
C PRO A 7 -18.46 27.06 -7.92
N ALA A 8 -19.78 27.27 -7.99
CA ALA A 8 -20.77 26.54 -7.19
C ALA A 8 -20.86 25.05 -7.58
N ASP A 9 -20.75 24.74 -8.88
CA ASP A 9 -20.76 23.34 -9.36
C ASP A 9 -19.48 22.61 -8.95
N GLN A 10 -18.34 23.30 -8.94
CA GLN A 10 -17.07 22.71 -8.50
C GLN A 10 -17.05 22.41 -6.99
N ALA A 11 -17.64 23.29 -6.17
CA ALA A 11 -17.77 23.06 -4.73
C ALA A 11 -18.67 21.84 -4.43
N ALA A 12 -19.82 21.74 -5.12
CA ALA A 12 -20.71 20.60 -4.98
C ALA A 12 -20.06 19.27 -5.43
N VAL A 13 -19.28 19.30 -6.52
CA VAL A 13 -18.52 18.13 -6.97
C VAL A 13 -17.45 17.72 -5.94
N ALA A 14 -16.73 18.68 -5.36
CA ALA A 14 -15.72 18.40 -4.35
C ALA A 14 -16.33 17.81 -3.06
N GLU A 15 -17.51 18.28 -2.66
CA GLU A 15 -18.27 17.73 -1.52
C GLU A 15 -18.73 16.29 -1.80
N ALA A 16 -19.31 16.05 -2.99
CA ALA A 16 -19.73 14.71 -3.40
C ALA A 16 -18.56 13.72 -3.45
N VAL A 17 -17.40 14.13 -3.95
CA VAL A 17 -16.18 13.29 -3.93
C VAL A 17 -15.75 12.98 -2.51
N ASN A 18 -15.82 13.97 -1.61
CA ASN A 18 -15.42 13.78 -0.21
C ASN A 18 -16.34 12.80 0.52
N ASP A 19 -17.65 12.87 0.30
CA ASP A 19 -18.59 11.93 0.91
C ASP A 19 -18.47 10.52 0.32
N MET A 20 -18.19 10.41 -0.98
CA MET A 20 -17.85 9.14 -1.61
C MET A 20 -16.59 8.52 -0.98
N LEU A 21 -15.52 9.30 -0.79
CA LEU A 21 -14.28 8.83 -0.16
C LEU A 21 -14.52 8.33 1.27
N LYS A 22 -15.36 9.02 2.06
CA LYS A 22 -15.75 8.57 3.41
C LYS A 22 -16.53 7.25 3.35
N ALA A 23 -17.47 7.11 2.42
CA ALA A 23 -18.25 5.89 2.28
C ALA A 23 -17.35 4.69 1.90
N ILE A 24 -16.40 4.88 0.99
CA ILE A 24 -15.42 3.87 0.62
C ILE A 24 -14.53 3.53 1.81
N SER A 25 -14.00 4.54 2.52
CA SER A 25 -13.20 4.33 3.74
C SER A 25 -13.95 3.49 4.76
N ALA A 26 -15.22 3.84 5.04
CA ALA A 26 -16.06 3.08 5.97
C ALA A 26 -16.28 1.63 5.50
N SER A 27 -16.53 1.41 4.20
CA SER A 27 -16.64 0.05 3.63
C SER A 27 -15.36 -0.75 3.83
N LEU A 28 -14.21 -0.16 3.47
CA LEU A 28 -12.91 -0.81 3.59
C LEU A 28 -12.55 -1.09 5.06
N LEU A 29 -12.93 -0.23 6.01
CA LEU A 29 -12.72 -0.48 7.43
C LEU A 29 -13.56 -1.65 7.93
N MET A 30 -14.85 -1.71 7.56
CA MET A 30 -15.71 -2.86 7.90
C MET A 30 -15.16 -4.16 7.31
N GLU A 31 -14.59 -4.06 6.11
CA GLU A 31 -13.92 -5.17 5.45
C GLU A 31 -12.66 -5.64 6.18
N GLN A 32 -11.88 -4.73 6.78
CA GLN A 32 -10.70 -5.08 7.58
C GLN A 32 -11.07 -5.75 8.90
N VAL A 33 -12.20 -5.36 9.52
CA VAL A 33 -12.70 -6.02 10.74
C VAL A 33 -13.01 -7.50 10.50
N LEU A 34 -13.48 -7.83 9.29
CA LEU A 34 -13.79 -9.20 8.89
C LEU A 34 -12.62 -9.90 8.18
N ALA A 35 -11.49 -9.20 7.97
CA ALA A 35 -10.33 -9.78 7.32
C ALA A 35 -9.71 -10.87 8.21
N PRO A 36 -9.15 -11.92 7.60
CA PRO A 36 -8.50 -12.97 8.34
C PRO A 36 -7.22 -12.42 8.99
N ARG A 37 -6.83 -13.07 10.09
CA ARG A 37 -5.57 -12.76 10.76
C ARG A 37 -4.43 -13.48 10.04
N TYR A 38 -3.36 -12.73 9.79
CA TYR A 38 -2.15 -13.24 9.14
C TYR A 38 -1.00 -13.30 10.13
N GLU A 39 -0.26 -14.40 10.09
CA GLU A 39 1.08 -14.53 10.66
C GLU A 39 2.08 -14.50 9.49
N PHE A 40 2.71 -13.34 9.29
CA PHE A 40 3.73 -13.18 8.26
C PHE A 40 5.11 -13.52 8.80
N THR A 41 5.90 -14.21 7.98
CA THR A 41 7.30 -14.50 8.28
C THR A 41 8.16 -14.36 7.02
N PRO A 42 9.47 -14.15 7.17
CA PRO A 42 10.41 -14.37 6.07
C PRO A 42 10.31 -15.81 5.55
N LYS A 43 10.73 -16.03 4.30
CA LYS A 43 10.85 -17.39 3.73
C LYS A 43 11.78 -18.26 4.58
N ASP A 44 11.49 -19.56 4.55
CA ASP A 44 12.33 -20.61 5.13
C ASP A 44 12.52 -20.51 6.66
N THR A 45 11.50 -19.98 7.37
CA THR A 45 11.50 -19.92 8.84
C THR A 45 10.87 -21.14 9.51
N GLY A 46 10.48 -22.13 8.71
CA GLY A 46 9.94 -23.41 9.16
C GLY A 46 8.43 -23.40 9.41
N PRO A 47 7.82 -24.59 9.57
CA PRO A 47 6.40 -24.71 9.82
C PRO A 47 6.03 -24.15 11.20
N LYS A 48 4.87 -23.51 11.28
CA LYS A 48 4.28 -23.03 12.52
C LYS A 48 3.38 -24.11 13.14
N GLU A 49 3.41 -24.19 14.46
CA GLU A 49 2.59 -25.14 15.21
C GLU A 49 1.10 -24.86 14.98
N GLY A 50 0.32 -25.91 14.70
CA GLY A 50 -1.12 -25.81 14.46
C GLY A 50 -1.51 -25.32 13.07
N PHE A 51 -0.56 -25.08 12.16
CA PHE A 51 -0.84 -24.73 10.77
C PHE A 51 -0.73 -25.94 9.83
N ASN A 52 -1.75 -26.09 8.97
CA ASN A 52 -1.80 -27.07 7.90
C ASN A 52 -1.33 -26.43 6.58
N TYR A 53 -0.24 -26.93 6.00
CA TYR A 53 0.35 -26.46 4.75
C TYR A 53 -0.16 -27.21 3.50
N GLY A 54 -1.22 -28.00 3.65
CA GLY A 54 -1.78 -28.82 2.59
C GLY A 54 -1.13 -30.20 2.47
N PRO A 55 -1.51 -30.99 1.45
CA PRO A 55 -1.10 -32.40 1.31
C PRO A 55 0.41 -32.61 1.18
N GLU A 56 1.10 -31.65 0.56
CA GLU A 56 2.56 -31.69 0.39
C GLU A 56 3.30 -31.22 1.65
N GLY A 57 2.60 -30.68 2.65
CA GLY A 57 3.21 -30.10 3.84
C GLY A 57 4.06 -28.87 3.55
N TYR A 58 4.92 -28.51 4.50
CA TYR A 58 5.84 -27.39 4.36
C TYR A 58 6.98 -27.74 3.39
N GLN A 59 7.28 -26.84 2.46
CA GLN A 59 8.27 -27.01 1.40
C GLN A 59 9.39 -25.96 1.54
N THR A 60 10.59 -26.37 1.94
CA THR A 60 11.77 -25.49 1.97
C THR A 60 12.08 -24.95 0.56
N GLY A 61 12.30 -23.64 0.45
CA GLY A 61 12.49 -22.90 -0.79
C GLY A 61 11.17 -22.58 -1.52
N GLY A 62 10.07 -23.24 -1.17
CA GLY A 62 8.74 -23.02 -1.74
C GLY A 62 8.07 -21.74 -1.23
N THR A 63 6.87 -21.46 -1.74
CA THR A 63 6.00 -20.40 -1.20
C THR A 63 5.02 -21.06 -0.22
N ASN A 64 5.34 -21.01 1.07
CA ASN A 64 4.54 -21.71 2.08
C ASN A 64 3.35 -20.88 2.54
N LEU A 65 2.16 -21.49 2.48
CA LEU A 65 0.92 -20.95 2.99
C LEU A 65 0.25 -21.97 3.91
N GLY A 66 0.31 -21.70 5.21
CA GLY A 66 -0.31 -22.51 6.25
C GLY A 66 -1.67 -21.96 6.64
N VAL A 67 -2.60 -22.83 7.01
CA VAL A 67 -3.90 -22.43 7.57
C VAL A 67 -4.10 -23.13 8.90
N ASN A 68 -4.36 -22.36 9.95
CA ASN A 68 -4.82 -22.90 11.21
C ASN A 68 -6.34 -23.03 11.16
N GLU A 69 -6.84 -24.26 10.96
CA GLU A 69 -8.27 -24.53 10.81
C GLU A 69 -9.08 -24.25 12.09
N THR A 70 -8.43 -24.25 13.25
CA THR A 70 -9.08 -23.96 14.53
C THR A 70 -9.30 -22.47 14.73
N THR A 71 -8.30 -21.64 14.38
CA THR A 71 -8.34 -20.19 14.61
C THR A 71 -8.70 -19.38 13.36
N GLY A 72 -8.70 -19.99 12.17
CA GLY A 72 -8.84 -19.32 10.88
C GLY A 72 -7.66 -18.42 10.50
N GLN A 73 -6.50 -18.61 11.15
CA GLN A 73 -5.29 -17.80 10.87
C GLN A 73 -4.54 -18.34 9.66
N PHE A 74 -3.91 -17.43 8.92
CA PHE A 74 -3.06 -17.77 7.77
C PHE A 74 -1.59 -17.51 8.12
N HIS A 75 -0.74 -18.50 7.95
CA HIS A 75 0.71 -18.30 7.98
C HIS A 75 1.19 -18.10 6.54
N VAL A 76 1.81 -16.97 6.25
CA VAL A 76 2.26 -16.65 4.89
C VAL A 76 3.74 -16.26 4.92
N GLU A 77 4.55 -16.97 4.15
CA GLU A 77 5.95 -16.61 3.96
C GLU A 77 6.12 -15.57 2.85
N ILE A 78 6.92 -14.53 3.12
CA ILE A 78 7.18 -13.42 2.20
C ILE A 78 8.69 -13.25 2.05
N ASN A 79 9.19 -13.26 0.81
CA ASN A 79 10.60 -12.97 0.52
C ASN A 79 10.93 -11.52 0.81
N GLY A 80 12.10 -11.27 1.40
CA GLY A 80 12.55 -9.91 1.74
C GLY A 80 11.81 -9.26 2.92
N LEU A 81 10.90 -9.97 3.60
CA LEU A 81 10.17 -9.42 4.74
C LEU A 81 11.11 -9.10 5.89
N THR A 82 11.02 -7.87 6.39
CA THR A 82 11.77 -7.38 7.53
C THR A 82 11.22 -8.00 8.81
N THR A 83 12.10 -8.60 9.60
CA THR A 83 11.73 -9.20 10.89
C THR A 83 11.73 -8.11 11.98
N PRO A 84 10.63 -7.93 12.74
CA PRO A 84 10.63 -7.02 13.88
C PRO A 84 11.66 -7.47 14.91
N GLN A 85 12.41 -6.51 15.46
CA GLN A 85 13.50 -6.75 16.42
C GLN A 85 13.06 -6.52 17.87
N SER A 86 12.08 -5.66 18.10
CA SER A 86 11.55 -5.40 19.44
C SER A 86 10.30 -6.22 19.75
N THR A 87 10.07 -6.46 21.04
CA THR A 87 8.84 -7.07 21.56
C THR A 87 7.61 -6.25 21.15
N GLU A 88 7.70 -4.91 21.25
CA GLU A 88 6.61 -4.03 20.87
C GLU A 88 6.30 -4.10 19.38
N ALA A 89 7.31 -4.06 18.49
CA ALA A 89 7.06 -4.19 17.06
C ALA A 89 6.46 -5.55 16.70
N THR A 90 6.92 -6.62 17.36
CA THR A 90 6.34 -7.96 17.19
C THR A 90 4.88 -8.00 17.61
N ARG A 91 4.55 -7.38 18.76
CA ARG A 91 3.17 -7.27 19.25
C ARG A 91 2.30 -6.47 18.29
N ILE A 92 2.79 -5.33 17.80
CA ILE A 92 2.07 -4.48 16.83
C ILE A 92 1.78 -5.25 15.54
N CYS A 93 2.77 -5.94 14.98
CA CYS A 93 2.59 -6.74 13.77
C CYS A 93 1.52 -7.84 13.93
N LYS A 94 1.34 -8.39 15.14
CA LYS A 94 0.40 -9.49 15.41
C LYS A 94 -0.99 -9.02 15.85
N GLU A 95 -1.07 -7.93 16.61
CA GLU A 95 -2.27 -7.56 17.36
C GLU A 95 -2.84 -6.20 16.94
N ASP A 96 -1.99 -5.22 16.68
CA ASP A 96 -2.39 -3.81 16.47
C ASP A 96 -2.27 -3.34 15.02
N LEU A 97 -1.95 -4.24 14.10
CA LEU A 97 -1.75 -3.90 12.68
C LEU A 97 -2.96 -3.18 12.07
N ASN A 98 -4.15 -3.49 12.57
CA ASN A 98 -5.41 -2.86 12.17
C ASN A 98 -5.43 -1.35 12.44
N GLU A 99 -4.72 -0.83 13.44
CA GLU A 99 -4.67 0.61 13.69
C GLU A 99 -3.88 1.37 12.60
N VAL A 100 -2.80 0.76 12.13
CA VAL A 100 -1.97 1.28 11.03
C VAL A 100 -2.78 1.27 9.75
N VAL A 101 -3.41 0.14 9.44
CA VAL A 101 -4.31 0.00 8.28
C VAL A 101 -5.47 0.99 8.36
N THR A 102 -6.06 1.18 9.53
CA THR A 102 -7.16 2.14 9.74
C THR A 102 -6.71 3.56 9.43
N SER A 103 -5.55 3.97 9.95
CA SER A 103 -4.98 5.30 9.67
C SER A 103 -4.76 5.51 8.19
N PHE A 104 -4.26 4.49 7.49
CA PHE A 104 -4.04 4.51 6.06
C PHE A 104 -5.34 4.61 5.25
N LEU A 105 -6.36 3.85 5.63
CA LEU A 105 -7.67 3.88 5.00
C LEU A 105 -8.46 5.17 5.29
N GLN A 106 -8.09 5.93 6.32
CA GLN A 106 -8.69 7.23 6.65
C GLN A 106 -7.92 8.41 6.04
N ASP A 107 -6.72 8.19 5.53
CA ASP A 107 -5.93 9.23 4.87
C ASP A 107 -6.57 9.60 3.52
N LYS A 108 -7.09 10.82 3.45
CA LYS A 108 -7.75 11.34 2.25
C LYS A 108 -6.85 11.34 1.03
N THR A 109 -5.58 11.70 1.15
CA THR A 109 -4.67 11.74 0.00
C THR A 109 -4.38 10.33 -0.50
N VAL A 110 -4.20 9.38 0.42
CA VAL A 110 -4.00 7.97 0.09
C VAL A 110 -5.19 7.44 -0.73
N LEU A 111 -6.42 7.70 -0.28
CA LEU A 111 -7.62 7.28 -1.00
C LEU A 111 -7.76 8.02 -2.35
N GLU A 112 -7.64 9.35 -2.38
CA GLU A 112 -7.74 10.15 -3.61
C GLU A 112 -6.76 9.63 -4.67
N ARG A 113 -5.49 9.47 -4.30
CA ARG A 113 -4.45 9.05 -5.23
C ARG A 113 -4.58 7.58 -5.62
N GLY A 114 -4.83 6.70 -4.65
CA GLY A 114 -4.95 5.26 -4.88
C GLY A 114 -6.15 4.87 -5.73
N LEU A 115 -7.29 5.56 -5.57
CA LEU A 115 -8.50 5.27 -6.33
C LEU A 115 -8.52 5.99 -7.69
N PHE A 116 -8.11 7.25 -7.74
CA PHE A 116 -8.45 8.12 -8.87
C PHE A 116 -7.25 8.72 -9.60
N ASP A 117 -6.02 8.57 -9.10
CA ASP A 117 -4.81 9.11 -9.74
C ASP A 117 -3.83 8.01 -10.16
N LYS A 118 -4.37 6.90 -10.68
CA LYS A 118 -3.58 5.70 -11.02
C LYS A 118 -2.51 5.95 -12.08
N GLU A 119 -2.69 6.95 -12.94
CA GLU A 119 -1.74 7.27 -14.00
C GLU A 119 -0.52 8.05 -13.49
N ASN A 120 -0.67 8.84 -12.42
CA ASN A 120 0.39 9.70 -11.90
C ASN A 120 0.89 9.30 -10.51
N THR A 121 0.27 8.29 -9.88
CA THR A 121 0.68 7.78 -8.58
C THR A 121 1.22 6.37 -8.70
N LEU A 122 2.49 6.20 -8.39
CA LEU A 122 3.09 4.87 -8.26
C LEU A 122 2.58 4.18 -7.00
N PRO A 123 2.32 2.86 -7.03
CA PRO A 123 1.94 2.10 -5.84
C PRO A 123 2.89 2.31 -4.66
N GLU A 124 4.19 2.37 -4.92
CA GLU A 124 5.24 2.59 -3.93
C GLU A 124 5.14 3.94 -3.21
N GLU A 125 4.56 4.97 -3.85
CA GLU A 125 4.28 6.23 -3.15
C GLU A 125 3.25 6.01 -2.03
N LEU A 126 2.28 5.12 -2.23
CA LEU A 126 1.29 4.78 -1.22
C LEU A 126 1.87 3.77 -0.21
N THR A 127 2.38 2.66 -0.71
CA THR A 127 2.79 1.51 0.12
C THR A 127 4.07 1.79 0.90
N GLN A 128 5.02 2.55 0.34
CA GLN A 128 6.29 2.86 1.01
C GLN A 128 6.26 4.24 1.67
N LEU A 129 5.95 5.31 0.93
CA LEU A 129 6.06 6.67 1.47
C LEU A 129 4.93 7.00 2.44
N ARG A 130 3.66 6.87 2.00
CA ARG A 130 2.51 7.24 2.84
C ARG A 130 2.34 6.31 4.03
N MET A 131 2.39 4.99 3.82
CA MET A 131 2.32 4.05 4.94
C MET A 131 3.51 4.23 5.89
N GLY A 132 4.73 4.41 5.37
CA GLY A 132 5.92 4.64 6.21
C GLY A 132 5.81 5.90 7.05
N LYS A 133 5.21 6.98 6.52
CA LYS A 133 4.91 8.20 7.27
C LYS A 133 3.92 7.93 8.40
N ILE A 134 2.82 7.23 8.13
CA ILE A 134 1.81 6.86 9.14
C ILE A 134 2.43 6.04 10.27
N VAL A 135 3.26 5.04 9.94
CA VAL A 135 3.92 4.20 10.94
C VAL A 135 4.88 5.03 11.81
N ARG A 136 5.67 5.94 11.21
CA ARG A 136 6.56 6.84 11.95
C ARG A 136 5.83 7.79 12.89
N GLU A 137 4.72 8.35 12.43
CA GLU A 137 3.92 9.27 13.24
C GLU A 137 3.24 8.55 14.41
N ARG A 138 2.82 7.29 14.19
CA ARG A 138 2.18 6.47 15.21
C ARG A 138 3.17 5.88 16.21
N TYR A 139 4.36 5.48 15.75
CA TYR A 139 5.37 4.81 16.57
C TYR A 139 6.75 5.49 16.44
N PRO A 140 6.87 6.77 16.86
CA PRO A 140 8.09 7.55 16.68
C PRO A 140 9.29 7.01 17.47
N ASP A 141 9.04 6.28 18.56
CA ASP A 141 10.06 5.76 19.47
C ASP A 141 10.63 4.41 19.01
N LEU A 142 10.05 3.78 17.98
CA LEU A 142 10.55 2.53 17.41
C LEU A 142 11.73 2.78 16.45
N SER A 143 12.58 1.76 16.31
CA SER A 143 13.70 1.80 15.37
C SER A 143 13.22 1.84 13.91
N ASP A 144 14.05 2.36 13.00
CA ASP A 144 13.74 2.36 11.56
C ASP A 144 13.43 0.94 11.02
N VAL A 145 14.10 -0.09 11.57
CA VAL A 145 13.90 -1.50 11.19
C VAL A 145 12.52 -1.99 11.64
N ASP A 146 12.14 -1.68 12.88
CA ASP A 146 10.83 -2.05 13.43
C ASP A 146 9.68 -1.33 12.72
N GLN A 147 9.86 -0.04 12.41
CA GLN A 147 8.89 0.73 11.64
C GLN A 147 8.73 0.16 10.22
N GLU A 148 9.82 -0.22 9.56
CA GLU A 148 9.74 -0.87 8.25
C GLU A 148 9.06 -2.24 8.33
N ALA A 149 9.34 -3.04 9.37
CA ALA A 149 8.65 -4.30 9.60
C ALA A 149 7.13 -4.10 9.73
N ILE A 150 6.68 -3.15 10.56
CA ILE A 150 5.25 -2.84 10.74
C ILE A 150 4.62 -2.39 9.41
N ARG A 151 5.30 -1.51 8.67
CA ARG A 151 4.83 -1.02 7.36
C ARG A 151 4.62 -2.18 6.38
N GLN A 152 5.60 -3.07 6.27
CA GLN A 152 5.56 -4.22 5.36
C GLN A 152 4.43 -5.19 5.73
N HIS A 153 4.25 -5.48 7.02
CA HIS A 153 3.17 -6.35 7.49
C HIS A 153 1.81 -5.73 7.17
N ALA A 154 1.64 -4.41 7.37
CA ALA A 154 0.37 -3.72 7.13
C ALA A 154 -0.01 -3.78 5.65
N ILE A 155 0.93 -3.45 4.76
CA ILE A 155 0.70 -3.51 3.32
C ILE A 155 0.51 -4.95 2.83
N ALA A 156 1.23 -5.93 3.37
CA ALA A 156 1.01 -7.34 3.04
C ALA A 156 -0.40 -7.81 3.41
N ALA A 157 -0.86 -7.53 4.65
CA ALA A 157 -2.22 -7.84 5.09
C ALA A 157 -3.28 -7.21 4.18
N MET A 158 -3.11 -5.92 3.85
CA MET A 158 -4.02 -5.20 2.97
C MET A 158 -4.03 -5.82 1.57
N ASN A 159 -2.88 -5.93 0.91
CA ASN A 159 -2.81 -6.35 -0.48
C ASN A 159 -3.25 -7.81 -0.67
N ILE A 160 -2.84 -8.73 0.21
CA ILE A 160 -3.28 -10.13 0.13
C ILE A 160 -4.79 -10.23 0.27
N THR A 161 -5.38 -9.53 1.25
CA THR A 161 -6.84 -9.52 1.46
C THR A 161 -7.58 -8.93 0.25
N GLN A 162 -7.08 -7.81 -0.29
CA GLN A 162 -7.71 -7.13 -1.43
C GLN A 162 -7.63 -7.95 -2.72
N GLN A 163 -6.48 -8.61 -2.96
CA GLN A 163 -6.30 -9.45 -4.14
C GLN A 163 -7.12 -10.74 -4.06
N ALA A 164 -7.22 -11.35 -2.88
CA ALA A 164 -8.08 -12.51 -2.66
C ALA A 164 -9.55 -12.17 -2.98
N LYS A 165 -10.04 -11.02 -2.53
CA LYS A 165 -11.38 -10.54 -2.86
C LYS A 165 -11.58 -10.24 -4.34
N LEU A 166 -10.60 -9.59 -4.98
CA LEU A 166 -10.66 -9.32 -6.42
C LEU A 166 -10.78 -10.64 -7.21
N ALA A 167 -10.01 -11.65 -6.85
CA ALA A 167 -10.07 -12.97 -7.47
C ALA A 167 -11.44 -13.63 -7.30
N LEU A 168 -12.09 -13.47 -6.13
CA LEU A 168 -13.45 -13.96 -5.89
C LEU A 168 -14.50 -13.23 -6.71
N ALA A 169 -14.48 -11.90 -6.69
CA ALA A 169 -15.42 -11.09 -7.44
C ALA A 169 -15.34 -11.34 -8.96
N GLN A 170 -14.17 -11.77 -9.47
CA GLN A 170 -13.98 -12.20 -10.85
C GLN A 170 -14.49 -13.63 -11.11
N ALA A 171 -14.35 -14.54 -10.14
CA ALA A 171 -14.87 -15.90 -10.25
C ALA A 171 -16.41 -15.92 -10.30
N ASP A 172 -17.06 -15.10 -9.45
CA ASP A 172 -18.52 -14.96 -9.41
C ASP A 172 -19.06 -14.40 -10.74
N ALA A 173 -18.37 -13.42 -11.33
CA ALA A 173 -18.76 -12.82 -12.61
C ALA A 173 -18.68 -13.80 -13.80
N ASN A 174 -17.89 -14.86 -13.69
CA ASN A 174 -17.72 -15.89 -14.72
C ASN A 174 -18.64 -17.11 -14.52
N GLY A 175 -19.62 -17.04 -13.60
CA GLY A 175 -20.66 -18.08 -13.42
C GLY A 175 -20.15 -19.37 -12.77
N SER A 176 -19.07 -19.31 -11.97
CA SER A 176 -18.59 -20.46 -11.21
C SER A 176 -19.37 -20.59 -9.90
N ASP A 177 -20.46 -21.35 -9.95
CA ASP A 177 -21.55 -21.39 -8.96
C ASP A 177 -21.23 -22.16 -7.65
N ASN A 178 -20.00 -22.12 -7.13
CA ASN A 178 -19.61 -23.10 -6.09
C ASN A 178 -18.51 -22.69 -5.09
N VAL A 179 -18.57 -21.52 -4.46
CA VAL A 179 -17.83 -21.36 -3.19
C VAL A 179 -18.59 -20.56 -2.13
N GLN A 180 -19.15 -21.27 -1.16
CA GLN A 180 -19.72 -20.69 0.06
C GLN A 180 -18.60 -20.21 1.01
N GLY A 181 -18.72 -18.97 1.52
CA GLY A 181 -18.12 -18.52 2.78
C GLY A 181 -16.60 -18.54 2.89
N SER A 182 -16.08 -18.59 4.13
CA SER A 182 -14.65 -18.45 4.53
C SER A 182 -13.63 -19.23 3.68
N THR A 183 -14.05 -20.34 3.06
CA THR A 183 -13.29 -21.15 2.10
C THR A 183 -12.95 -20.39 0.81
N ALA A 184 -13.84 -19.53 0.31
CA ALA A 184 -13.63 -18.70 -0.87
C ALA A 184 -12.45 -17.75 -0.66
N LEU A 185 -12.40 -17.08 0.50
CA LEU A 185 -11.31 -16.15 0.80
C LEU A 185 -9.97 -16.89 0.91
N LEU A 186 -9.99 -18.07 1.54
CA LEU A 186 -8.83 -18.95 1.63
C LEU A 186 -8.33 -19.39 0.25
N ASP A 187 -9.22 -19.73 -0.67
CA ASP A 187 -8.88 -20.08 -2.05
C ASP A 187 -8.34 -18.87 -2.83
N GLY A 188 -8.89 -17.68 -2.59
CA GLY A 188 -8.39 -16.42 -3.14
C GLY A 188 -6.97 -16.10 -2.68
N VAL A 189 -6.69 -16.25 -1.38
CA VAL A 189 -5.35 -16.07 -0.80
C VAL A 189 -4.40 -17.11 -1.38
N ARG A 190 -4.79 -18.40 -1.39
CA ARG A 190 -3.99 -19.48 -1.99
C ARG A 190 -3.66 -19.20 -3.44
N LYS A 191 -4.64 -18.77 -4.24
CA LYS A 191 -4.42 -18.45 -5.66
C LYS A 191 -3.46 -17.28 -5.83
N PHE A 192 -3.61 -16.22 -5.04
CA PHE A 192 -2.71 -15.06 -5.11
C PHE A 192 -1.28 -15.43 -4.72
N VAL A 193 -1.12 -16.17 -3.62
CA VAL A 193 0.18 -16.61 -3.09
C VAL A 193 0.85 -17.66 -3.97
N ASN A 194 0.09 -18.57 -4.60
CA ASN A 194 0.67 -19.60 -5.47
C ASN A 194 1.07 -19.06 -6.85
N VAL A 195 0.35 -18.06 -7.36
CA VAL A 195 0.63 -17.48 -8.70
C VAL A 195 1.84 -16.57 -8.67
N ARG A 196 2.20 -16.02 -7.51
CA ARG A 196 3.31 -15.09 -7.35
C ARG A 196 4.29 -15.67 -6.36
N GLU A 197 5.57 -15.77 -6.71
CA GLU A 197 6.59 -15.86 -5.66
C GLU A 197 6.47 -14.58 -4.82
N LEU A 198 5.95 -14.74 -3.61
CA LEU A 198 5.51 -13.62 -2.81
C LEU A 198 6.74 -12.90 -2.25
N ASP A 199 7.00 -11.72 -2.79
CA ASP A 199 8.13 -10.86 -2.46
C ASP A 199 7.61 -9.50 -1.99
N ILE A 200 8.25 -8.92 -0.97
CA ILE A 200 7.81 -7.63 -0.44
C ILE A 200 7.88 -6.51 -1.49
N ASP A 201 8.85 -6.53 -2.40
CA ASP A 201 8.95 -5.54 -3.49
C ASP A 201 7.78 -5.69 -4.48
N LEU A 202 7.35 -6.93 -4.72
CA LEU A 202 6.18 -7.22 -5.54
C LEU A 202 4.89 -6.76 -4.86
N ILE A 203 4.79 -6.93 -3.55
CA ILE A 203 3.64 -6.46 -2.77
C ILE A 203 3.59 -4.93 -2.80
N ASP A 204 4.72 -4.24 -2.63
CA ASP A 204 4.77 -2.77 -2.64
C ASP A 204 4.37 -2.15 -3.99
N ARG A 205 4.50 -2.92 -5.07
CA ARG A 205 4.07 -2.59 -6.43
C ARG A 205 2.57 -2.81 -6.70
N ILE A 206 1.81 -3.27 -5.72
CA ILE A 206 0.37 -3.47 -5.85
C ILE A 206 -0.35 -2.27 -5.24
N ASN A 207 -1.27 -1.68 -5.99
CA ASN A 207 -2.15 -0.65 -5.47
C ASN A 207 -3.22 -1.30 -4.56
N PRO A 208 -3.26 -0.95 -3.26
CA PRO A 208 -4.18 -1.57 -2.30
C PRO A 208 -5.67 -1.23 -2.56
N PHE A 209 -5.96 -0.28 -3.46
CA PHE A 209 -7.30 0.18 -3.78
C PHE A 209 -7.83 -0.36 -5.12
N ASP A 210 -7.12 -1.29 -5.78
CA ASP A 210 -7.58 -1.83 -7.06
C ASP A 210 -8.94 -2.55 -6.96
N ALA A 211 -9.16 -3.31 -5.90
CA ALA A 211 -10.45 -3.97 -5.65
C ALA A 211 -11.58 -2.95 -5.45
N ALA A 212 -11.34 -1.92 -4.64
CA ALA A 212 -12.30 -0.84 -4.41
C ALA A 212 -12.64 -0.10 -5.71
N TYR A 213 -11.63 0.23 -6.53
CA TYR A 213 -11.83 0.85 -7.84
C TYR A 213 -12.64 -0.03 -8.79
N ALA A 214 -12.37 -1.34 -8.82
CA ALA A 214 -13.10 -2.27 -9.68
C ALA A 214 -14.60 -2.34 -9.33
N VAL A 215 -14.93 -2.23 -8.04
CA VAL A 215 -16.33 -2.14 -7.58
C VAL A 215 -16.95 -0.80 -7.97
N LEU A 216 -16.25 0.31 -7.76
CA LEU A 216 -16.73 1.65 -8.13
C LEU A 216 -17.00 1.77 -9.63
N GLY A 217 -16.09 1.24 -10.47
CA GLY A 217 -16.25 1.25 -11.93
C GLY A 217 -17.47 0.46 -12.43
N LYS A 218 -17.99 -0.49 -11.64
CA LYS A 218 -19.25 -1.19 -11.95
C LYS A 218 -20.49 -0.41 -11.49
N ALA A 219 -20.36 0.40 -10.45
CA ALA A 219 -21.47 1.14 -9.85
C ALA A 219 -21.68 2.54 -10.46
N MET A 220 -20.66 3.12 -11.07
CA MET A 220 -20.67 4.48 -11.62
C MET A 220 -20.52 4.51 -13.14
N ASP A 221 -21.08 5.53 -13.79
CA ASP A 221 -20.86 5.77 -15.21
C ASP A 221 -19.47 6.38 -15.48
N GLU A 222 -18.93 6.08 -16.66
CA GLU A 222 -17.57 6.48 -17.07
C GLU A 222 -17.35 8.00 -17.05
N LYS A 223 -18.39 8.79 -17.36
CA LYS A 223 -18.30 10.25 -17.42
C LYS A 223 -18.09 10.83 -16.02
N SER A 224 -18.87 10.36 -15.05
CA SER A 224 -18.72 10.75 -13.64
C SER A 224 -17.34 10.36 -13.10
N LEU A 225 -16.86 9.15 -13.39
CA LEU A 225 -15.54 8.69 -12.95
C LEU A 225 -14.41 9.56 -13.51
N ARG A 226 -14.44 9.86 -14.81
CA ARG A 226 -13.46 10.74 -15.46
C ARG A 226 -13.48 12.16 -14.88
N GLN A 227 -14.65 12.68 -14.51
CA GLN A 227 -14.75 14.00 -13.90
C GLN A 227 -14.06 14.05 -12.53
N VAL A 228 -14.24 13.01 -11.71
CA VAL A 228 -13.54 12.88 -10.42
C VAL A 228 -12.03 12.78 -10.64
N GLN A 229 -11.58 11.92 -11.56
CA GLN A 229 -10.16 11.77 -11.91
C GLN A 229 -9.54 13.10 -12.35
N ALA A 230 -10.20 13.84 -13.25
CA ALA A 230 -9.72 15.14 -13.72
C ALA A 230 -9.59 16.17 -12.59
N SER A 231 -10.54 16.18 -11.65
CA SER A 231 -10.49 17.08 -10.49
C SER A 231 -9.32 16.79 -9.53
N ILE A 232 -8.93 15.52 -9.44
CA ILE A 232 -7.83 15.07 -8.57
C ILE A 232 -6.49 15.31 -9.28
N ALA A 233 -6.37 14.93 -10.57
CA ALA A 233 -5.17 15.12 -11.37
C ALA A 233 -4.79 16.61 -11.57
N ALA A 234 -5.78 17.52 -11.55
CA ALA A 234 -5.52 18.96 -11.61
C ALA A 234 -4.71 19.48 -10.40
N LYS A 235 -4.69 18.75 -9.28
CA LYS A 235 -3.84 19.06 -8.12
C LYS A 235 -2.39 18.67 -8.43
N LYS A 236 -1.66 19.53 -9.14
CA LYS A 236 -0.19 19.35 -9.31
C LYS A 236 0.49 19.41 -7.94
N VAL A 237 1.11 18.31 -7.51
CA VAL A 237 1.88 18.27 -6.26
C VAL A 237 3.37 18.27 -6.59
N SER A 238 4.06 19.34 -6.21
CA SER A 238 5.52 19.32 -6.10
C SER A 238 5.92 18.37 -4.98
N ILE A 239 6.98 17.57 -5.17
CA ILE A 239 7.50 16.65 -4.14
C ILE A 239 7.77 17.43 -2.85
N PRO A 240 6.99 17.22 -1.76
CA PRO A 240 7.22 17.86 -0.48
C PRO A 240 8.61 17.54 0.09
N GLU A 241 9.17 18.40 0.95
CA GLU A 241 10.52 18.18 1.48
C GLU A 241 10.63 16.87 2.30
N ASP A 242 9.61 16.55 3.09
CA ASP A 242 9.54 15.30 3.85
C ASP A 242 9.51 14.08 2.91
N GLU A 243 8.69 14.09 1.86
CA GLU A 243 8.69 13.03 0.85
C GLU A 243 10.02 12.94 0.09
N ALA A 244 10.64 14.08 -0.24
CA ALA A 244 11.94 14.12 -0.88
C ALA A 244 13.04 13.49 -0.01
N ARG A 245 12.96 13.68 1.32
CA ARG A 245 13.86 13.06 2.29
C ARG A 245 13.68 11.54 2.32
N GLU A 246 12.44 11.07 2.29
CA GLU A 246 12.13 9.64 2.29
C GLU A 246 12.56 8.96 0.99
N LEU A 247 12.29 9.58 -0.15
CA LEU A 247 12.80 9.12 -1.45
C LEU A 247 14.34 9.07 -1.48
N ALA A 248 15.01 10.04 -0.84
CA ALA A 248 16.47 10.02 -0.74
C ALA A 248 17.01 8.90 0.17
N LYS A 249 16.31 8.55 1.25
CA LYS A 249 16.64 7.38 2.08
C LYS A 249 16.50 6.09 1.27
N ARG A 250 15.40 5.95 0.52
CA ARG A 250 15.18 4.80 -0.38
C ARG A 250 16.23 4.75 -1.50
N ALA A 251 16.61 5.89 -2.07
CA ALA A 251 17.69 5.99 -3.04
C ALA A 251 19.06 5.56 -2.47
N LEU A 252 19.31 5.83 -1.18
CA LEU A 252 20.51 5.35 -0.49
C LEU A 252 20.49 3.82 -0.33
N GLN A 253 19.35 3.24 0.04
CA GLN A 253 19.17 1.79 0.08
C GLN A 253 19.39 1.16 -1.29
N PHE A 254 18.76 1.71 -2.34
CA PHE A 254 18.96 1.29 -3.74
C PHE A 254 20.45 1.31 -4.11
N LYS A 255 21.19 2.35 -3.70
CA LYS A 255 22.64 2.42 -3.93
C LYS A 255 23.41 1.32 -3.22
N ASN A 256 23.06 1.00 -1.99
CA ASN A 256 23.73 -0.05 -1.23
C ASN A 256 23.49 -1.43 -1.87
N GLU A 257 22.31 -1.67 -2.42
CA GLU A 257 21.93 -2.94 -3.05
C GLU A 257 22.45 -3.06 -4.49
N ARG A 258 22.38 -1.99 -5.29
CA ARG A 258 22.69 -2.00 -6.73
C ARG A 258 24.09 -1.45 -7.06
N GLY A 259 24.80 -0.92 -6.07
CA GLY A 259 26.13 -0.31 -6.23
C GLY A 259 26.14 1.04 -6.96
N ARG A 260 24.97 1.60 -7.32
CA ARG A 260 24.82 2.87 -8.05
C ARG A 260 23.61 3.66 -7.59
N LEU A 261 23.65 4.99 -7.75
CA LEU A 261 22.46 5.81 -7.50
C LEU A 261 21.33 5.51 -8.50
N PRO A 262 20.06 5.75 -8.14
CA PRO A 262 18.95 5.65 -9.07
C PRO A 262 19.09 6.67 -10.20
N ASP A 263 18.72 6.27 -11.42
CA ASP A 263 18.78 7.12 -12.60
C ASP A 263 17.45 7.83 -12.85
N ILE A 264 17.50 9.16 -13.02
CA ILE A 264 16.33 9.99 -13.35
C ILE A 264 15.78 9.72 -14.75
N ASN A 265 16.57 9.07 -15.60
CA ASN A 265 16.17 8.64 -16.94
C ASN A 265 15.83 7.14 -16.99
N SER A 266 15.74 6.46 -15.84
CA SER A 266 15.36 5.05 -15.81
C SER A 266 13.97 4.83 -16.42
N ALA A 267 13.82 3.70 -17.11
CA ALA A 267 12.52 3.22 -17.57
C ALA A 267 11.67 2.69 -16.41
N ASP A 268 12.30 2.30 -15.30
CA ASP A 268 11.60 1.95 -14.08
C ASP A 268 11.11 3.24 -13.40
N ALA A 269 9.79 3.39 -13.34
CA ALA A 269 9.17 4.62 -12.85
C ALA A 269 9.51 4.89 -11.37
N TRP A 270 9.67 3.83 -10.56
CA TRP A 270 10.02 3.97 -9.16
C TRP A 270 11.48 4.42 -8.98
N GLU A 271 12.41 3.86 -9.75
CA GLU A 271 13.80 4.31 -9.79
C GLU A 271 13.89 5.79 -10.19
N LYS A 272 13.18 6.17 -11.25
CA LYS A 272 13.08 7.58 -11.67
C LYS A 272 12.52 8.46 -10.55
N ARG A 273 11.45 8.02 -9.88
CA ARG A 273 10.82 8.76 -8.77
C ARG A 273 11.78 8.96 -7.60
N MET A 274 12.57 7.95 -7.25
CA MET A 274 13.63 8.06 -6.24
C MET A 274 14.68 9.10 -6.65
N ALA A 275 15.13 9.09 -7.90
CA ALA A 275 16.08 10.08 -8.41
C ALA A 275 15.52 11.51 -8.41
N GLU A 276 14.24 11.69 -8.77
CA GLU A 276 13.54 12.98 -8.67
C GLU A 276 13.47 13.48 -7.22
N GLY A 277 13.22 12.57 -6.26
CA GLY A 277 13.23 12.88 -4.83
C GLY A 277 14.60 13.34 -4.32
N VAL A 278 15.68 12.67 -4.74
CA VAL A 278 17.06 13.10 -4.45
C VAL A 278 17.32 14.50 -5.00
N ALA A 279 16.91 14.76 -6.25
CA ALA A 279 17.05 16.08 -6.87
C ALA A 279 16.23 17.15 -6.13
N ALA A 280 15.01 16.83 -5.71
CA ALA A 280 14.16 17.72 -4.91
C ALA A 280 14.79 18.06 -3.56
N LEU A 281 15.31 17.07 -2.84
CA LEU A 281 15.98 17.28 -1.56
C LEU A 281 17.24 18.15 -1.70
N ALA A 282 18.01 17.95 -2.78
CA ALA A 282 19.16 18.80 -3.08
C ALA A 282 18.75 20.26 -3.31
N ARG A 283 17.64 20.51 -4.01
CA ARG A 283 17.08 21.86 -4.21
C ARG A 283 16.67 22.50 -2.88
N TYR A 284 15.91 21.79 -2.03
CA TYR A 284 15.51 22.31 -0.72
C TYR A 284 16.73 22.66 0.16
N ARG A 285 17.75 21.81 0.17
CA ARG A 285 19.01 22.08 0.89
C ARG A 285 19.76 23.30 0.36
N ALA A 286 19.78 23.49 -0.96
CA ALA A 286 20.42 24.67 -1.56
C ALA A 286 19.66 25.96 -1.21
N GLN A 287 18.32 25.94 -1.26
CA GLN A 287 17.47 27.07 -0.87
C GLN A 287 17.65 27.44 0.61
N ALA A 288 17.67 26.45 1.50
CA ALA A 288 17.90 26.68 2.93
C ALA A 288 19.27 27.33 3.22
N LYS A 289 20.33 26.89 2.52
CA LYS A 289 21.67 27.49 2.64
C LYS A 289 21.71 28.94 2.12
N ALA A 290 21.04 29.22 1.01
CA ALA A 290 20.96 30.57 0.45
C ALA A 290 20.24 31.54 1.41
N ALA A 291 19.11 31.12 1.98
CA ALA A 291 18.35 31.93 2.95
C ALA A 291 19.15 32.23 4.25
N GLN A 292 19.96 31.28 4.71
CA GLN A 292 20.85 31.48 5.87
C GLN A 292 22.01 32.44 5.56
N GLY A 293 22.52 32.43 4.33
CA GLY A 293 23.58 33.36 3.89
C GLY A 293 23.10 34.81 3.73
N GLU A 294 21.84 35.02 3.37
CA GLU A 294 21.23 36.36 3.27
C GLU A 294 20.92 36.96 4.65
N SER A 295 20.52 36.14 5.63
CA SER A 295 20.23 36.58 7.00
C SER A 295 21.48 36.89 7.84
N ALA A 296 22.67 36.44 7.40
CA ALA A 296 23.94 36.72 8.08
C ALA A 296 24.64 38.00 7.58
N ASN A 297 24.14 38.59 6.49
CA ASN A 297 24.73 39.76 5.82
C ASN A 297 23.84 41.02 5.89
N GLY A 298 22.74 40.99 6.67
CA GLY A 298 21.86 42.13 6.95
C GLY A 298 21.89 42.50 8.42
#